data_AF-A0A4S4L5F0-F1
#
_entry.id   AF-A0A4S4L5F0-F1
#
_cell.length_a   1.000
_cell.length_b   1.000
_cell.length_c   1.000
_cell.angle_alpha   90.00
_cell.angle_beta   90.00
_cell.angle_gamma   90.00
#
_symmetry.space_group_name_H-M   'P 1'
#
loop_
_entity.id
_entity.type
_entity.pdbx_description
1 polymer ?
#
loop_
_entity_poly.entity_id
_entity_poly.type
_entity_poly.pdbx_seq_one_letter_code
_entity_poly.pdbx_strand_id
1 'polypeptide(L)'
;MPRAKVLPGPSSLSQILKRLHTLPTPVLAPSVKKLKLTLAAKNDHFGARSVSEVRHFVKEDMPRIKYWNPDLEVLVNKLPRTKPDAMKAVMLLEYKNGKTRSMDVSSKWSTAILEELMDAAGGERWRQHKEEQLSAAAGENELDVKPRLDAVSPTQRKSTIAKAVVGVQRSSYQGC
;
A
#
# COMPACT_ATOMS: atom_id res chain seq x y z
N MET A 1 -52.32 -8.95 -6.68
CA MET A 1 -51.07 -8.61 -7.41
C MET A 1 -50.01 -9.64 -7.05
N PRO A 2 -49.46 -10.42 -7.99
CA PRO A 2 -48.33 -11.31 -7.69
C PRO A 2 -47.08 -10.47 -7.37
N ARG A 3 -46.43 -10.73 -6.24
CA ARG A 3 -45.16 -10.07 -5.88
C ARG A 3 -44.06 -10.58 -6.82
N ALA A 4 -43.37 -9.67 -7.51
CA ALA A 4 -42.21 -10.00 -8.32
C ALA A 4 -41.16 -10.71 -7.45
N LYS A 5 -40.72 -11.89 -7.88
CA LYS A 5 -39.62 -12.62 -7.23
C LYS A 5 -38.34 -11.81 -7.48
N VAL A 6 -37.81 -11.20 -6.42
CA VAL A 6 -36.52 -10.49 -6.47
C VAL A 6 -35.45 -11.50 -6.89
N LEU A 7 -34.72 -11.20 -7.96
CA LEU A 7 -33.59 -12.02 -8.38
C LEU A 7 -32.60 -12.12 -7.21
N PRO A 8 -32.20 -13.33 -6.78
CA PRO A 8 -31.26 -13.47 -5.68
C PRO A 8 -29.98 -12.72 -6.05
N GLY A 9 -29.55 -11.83 -5.15
CA GLY A 9 -28.31 -11.08 -5.31
C GLY A 9 -27.10 -12.01 -5.48
N PRO A 10 -25.93 -11.46 -5.88
CA PRO A 10 -24.74 -12.26 -6.10
C PRO A 10 -24.41 -13.10 -4.88
N SER A 11 -24.20 -14.41 -5.09
CA SER A 11 -23.90 -15.35 -4.01
C SER A 11 -22.61 -14.96 -3.29
N SER A 12 -22.51 -15.27 -1.99
CA SER A 12 -21.30 -14.96 -1.20
C SER A 12 -20.02 -15.53 -1.84
N LEU A 13 -20.10 -16.74 -2.42
CA LEU A 13 -19.01 -17.37 -3.15
C LEU A 13 -18.57 -16.55 -4.37
N SER A 14 -19.52 -16.01 -5.14
CA SER A 14 -19.20 -15.16 -6.29
C SER A 14 -18.44 -13.89 -5.88
N GLN A 15 -18.76 -13.33 -4.71
CA GLN A 15 -18.05 -12.16 -4.17
C GLN A 15 -16.63 -12.52 -3.72
N ILE A 16 -16.43 -13.69 -3.09
CA ILE A 16 -15.11 -14.17 -2.67
C ILE A 16 -14.22 -14.41 -3.90
N LEU A 17 -14.74 -15.08 -4.94
CA LEU A 17 -13.99 -15.30 -6.17
C LEU A 17 -13.57 -13.99 -6.83
N LYS A 18 -14.46 -12.99 -6.89
CA LYS A 18 -14.11 -11.66 -7.40
C LYS A 18 -12.92 -11.05 -6.65
N ARG A 19 -12.87 -11.20 -5.32
CA ARG A 19 -11.74 -10.73 -4.50
C ARG A 19 -10.46 -11.55 -4.73
N LEU A 20 -10.56 -12.87 -4.87
CA LEU A 20 -9.41 -13.75 -5.14
C LEU A 20 -8.78 -13.51 -6.52
N HIS A 21 -9.59 -13.14 -7.49
CA HIS A 21 -9.18 -12.83 -8.86
C HIS A 21 -8.86 -11.35 -9.10
N THR A 22 -8.81 -10.52 -8.05
CA THR A 22 -8.44 -9.11 -8.19
C THR A 22 -6.98 -8.99 -8.65
N LEU A 23 -6.71 -8.09 -9.59
CA LEU A 23 -5.35 -7.75 -10.03
C LEU A 23 -4.65 -6.86 -8.99
N PRO A 24 -3.34 -6.99 -8.78
CA PRO A 24 -2.42 -7.95 -9.39
C PRO A 24 -2.59 -9.38 -8.85
N THR A 25 -2.39 -10.40 -9.70
CA THR A 25 -2.40 -11.81 -9.27
C THR A 25 -1.10 -12.15 -8.53
N PRO A 26 -1.14 -12.47 -7.23
CA PRO A 26 0.05 -12.68 -6.42
C PRO A 26 0.63 -14.09 -6.63
N VAL A 27 1.24 -14.33 -7.80
CA VAL A 27 1.94 -15.58 -8.10
C VAL A 27 3.39 -15.44 -7.67
N LEU A 28 3.80 -16.23 -6.68
CA LEU A 28 5.18 -16.25 -6.19
C LEU A 28 6.02 -17.19 -7.05
N ALA A 29 7.32 -16.94 -7.07
CA ALA A 29 8.28 -17.81 -7.72
C ALA A 29 8.26 -19.19 -7.05
N PRO A 30 8.45 -20.28 -7.82
CA PRO A 30 8.46 -21.65 -7.30
C PRO A 30 9.64 -21.93 -6.35
N SER A 31 10.56 -20.98 -6.20
CA SER A 31 11.67 -21.04 -5.26
C SER A 31 11.25 -20.74 -3.82
N VAL A 32 10.09 -20.16 -3.56
CA VAL A 32 9.60 -19.90 -2.19
C VAL A 32 8.88 -21.13 -1.66
N LYS A 33 9.20 -21.52 -0.42
CA LYS A 33 8.61 -22.68 0.25
C LYS A 33 7.68 -22.27 1.39
N LYS A 34 8.12 -21.34 2.24
CA LYS A 34 7.35 -20.92 3.41
C LYS A 34 7.29 -19.40 3.53
N LEU A 35 6.12 -18.92 3.94
CA LEU A 35 5.89 -17.53 4.32
C LEU A 35 5.40 -17.52 5.76
N LYS A 36 6.19 -16.91 6.65
CA LYS A 36 5.87 -16.80 8.08
C LYS A 36 5.71 -15.34 8.47
N LEU A 37 4.53 -14.98 8.93
CA LEU A 37 4.23 -13.63 9.42
C LEU A 37 4.03 -13.68 10.93
N THR A 38 4.80 -12.87 11.66
CA THR A 38 4.66 -12.71 13.10
C THR A 38 4.12 -11.32 13.40
N LEU A 39 3.00 -11.24 14.11
CA LEU A 39 2.35 -9.98 14.49
C LEU A 39 1.75 -10.05 15.91
N ALA A 40 1.52 -8.91 16.54
CA ALA A 40 0.93 -8.88 17.88
C ALA A 40 -0.59 -9.16 17.83
N ALA A 41 -1.09 -9.93 18.80
CA ALA A 41 -2.50 -10.35 18.85
C ALA A 41 -3.49 -9.19 19.05
N LYS A 42 -3.11 -8.12 19.78
CA LYS A 42 -3.93 -6.92 20.06
C LYS A 42 -3.37 -5.65 19.40
N ASN A 43 -4.14 -4.56 19.42
CA ASN A 43 -3.87 -3.28 18.72
C ASN A 43 -2.72 -2.45 19.34
N ASP A 44 -1.60 -3.09 19.65
CA ASP A 44 -0.55 -2.53 20.50
C ASP A 44 0.71 -2.14 19.71
N HIS A 45 0.59 -1.94 18.38
CA HIS A 45 1.67 -1.33 17.61
C HIS A 45 1.44 0.18 17.69
N PHE A 46 2.44 0.94 18.16
CA PHE A 46 2.34 2.39 18.34
C PHE A 46 1.90 3.05 17.02
N GLY A 47 0.68 3.59 17.00
CA GLY A 47 0.12 4.35 15.89
C GLY A 47 -1.10 3.68 15.25
N ALA A 48 -2.24 4.37 15.32
CA ALA A 48 -3.53 4.01 14.73
C ALA A 48 -3.50 3.67 13.22
N ARG A 49 -2.36 3.82 12.53
CA ARG A 49 -2.17 3.53 11.10
C ARG A 49 -1.43 2.22 10.81
N SER A 50 -0.68 1.67 11.77
CA SER A 50 0.22 0.52 11.53
C SER A 50 -0.48 -0.84 11.74
N VAL A 51 -1.36 -0.92 12.74
CA VAL A 51 -2.04 -2.18 13.11
C VAL A 51 -3.13 -2.59 12.12
N SER A 52 -3.86 -1.59 11.57
CA SER A 52 -4.91 -1.81 10.58
C SER A 52 -4.36 -2.54 9.36
N GLU A 53 -3.21 -2.09 8.87
CA GLU A 53 -2.74 -2.47 7.54
C GLU A 53 -2.14 -3.87 7.50
N VAL A 54 -1.33 -4.26 8.50
CA VAL A 54 -0.81 -5.63 8.56
C VAL A 54 -1.95 -6.64 8.76
N ARG A 55 -2.98 -6.28 9.53
CA ARG A 55 -4.17 -7.13 9.70
C ARG A 55 -5.01 -7.18 8.43
N HIS A 56 -5.12 -6.06 7.73
CA HIS A 56 -5.82 -5.97 6.46
C HIS A 56 -5.14 -6.87 5.42
N PHE A 57 -3.81 -6.82 5.35
CA PHE A 57 -3.00 -7.73 4.54
C PHE A 57 -3.24 -9.21 4.89
N VAL A 58 -3.27 -9.58 6.18
CA VAL A 58 -3.59 -10.95 6.61
C VAL A 58 -5.00 -11.38 6.20
N LYS A 59 -5.96 -10.46 6.22
CA LYS A 59 -7.37 -10.77 5.95
C LYS A 59 -7.70 -10.79 4.45
N GLU A 60 -7.17 -9.85 3.68
CA GLU A 60 -7.51 -9.70 2.26
C GLU A 60 -6.46 -10.33 1.35
N ASP A 61 -5.17 -10.04 1.54
CA ASP A 61 -4.12 -10.47 0.61
C ASP A 61 -3.60 -11.88 0.90
N MET A 62 -3.58 -12.31 2.15
CA MET A 62 -3.05 -13.63 2.49
C MET A 62 -3.87 -14.81 1.93
N PRO A 63 -5.22 -14.77 1.94
CA PRO A 63 -6.03 -15.76 1.23
C PRO A 63 -5.79 -15.73 -0.28
N ARG A 64 -5.56 -14.54 -0.88
CA ARG A 64 -5.26 -14.40 -2.31
C ARG A 64 -3.95 -15.09 -2.66
N ILE A 65 -2.89 -14.83 -1.87
CA ILE A 65 -1.58 -15.47 -2.05
C ILE A 65 -1.71 -16.99 -1.95
N LYS A 66 -2.40 -17.52 -0.93
CA LYS A 66 -2.59 -18.96 -0.76
C LYS A 66 -3.39 -19.60 -1.90
N TYR A 67 -4.40 -18.89 -2.41
CA TYR A 67 -5.22 -19.40 -3.52
C TYR A 67 -4.41 -19.60 -4.80
N TRP A 68 -3.51 -18.67 -5.13
CA TRP A 68 -2.67 -18.76 -6.33
C TRP A 68 -1.42 -19.64 -6.15
N ASN A 69 -1.01 -19.90 -4.91
CA ASN A 69 0.19 -20.69 -4.60
C ASN A 69 -0.18 -21.81 -3.60
N PRO A 70 -0.83 -22.90 -4.04
CA PRO A 70 -1.27 -23.98 -3.15
C PRO A 70 -0.11 -24.71 -2.46
N ASP A 71 1.06 -24.74 -3.10
CA ASP A 71 2.27 -25.38 -2.56
C ASP A 71 2.98 -24.56 -1.47
N LEU A 72 2.56 -23.31 -1.26
CA LEU A 72 3.18 -22.40 -0.30
C LEU A 72 2.66 -22.68 1.12
N GLU A 73 3.58 -22.94 2.05
CA GLU A 73 3.25 -23.04 3.46
C GLU A 73 3.13 -21.63 4.09
N VAL A 74 1.90 -21.23 4.43
CA VAL A 74 1.62 -19.92 5.03
C VAL A 74 1.37 -20.09 6.53
N LEU A 75 2.19 -19.45 7.36
CA LEU A 75 2.10 -19.46 8.82
C LEU A 75 1.90 -18.05 9.36
N VAL A 76 0.82 -17.83 10.11
CA VAL A 76 0.53 -16.53 10.76
C VAL A 76 0.55 -16.71 12.26
N ASN A 77 1.62 -16.22 12.90
CA ASN A 77 1.80 -16.29 14.34
C ASN A 77 1.34 -14.99 15.00
N LYS A 78 0.27 -15.10 15.80
CA LYS A 78 -0.27 -13.99 16.59
C LYS A 78 0.19 -14.16 18.03
N LEU A 79 1.19 -13.39 18.44
CA LEU A 79 1.74 -13.51 19.80
C LEU A 79 0.99 -12.60 20.78
N PRO A 80 0.58 -13.11 21.96
CA PRO A 80 0.09 -12.27 23.03
C PRO A 80 1.26 -11.49 23.65
N ARG A 81 1.00 -10.24 24.04
CA ARG A 81 1.99 -9.37 24.66
C ARG A 81 2.46 -9.99 25.97
N THR A 82 3.75 -10.27 26.07
CA THR A 82 4.39 -10.81 27.30
C THR A 82 5.34 -9.80 27.96
N LYS A 83 5.72 -8.70 27.29
CA LYS A 83 6.65 -7.67 27.80
C LYS A 83 6.26 -6.26 27.29
N PRO A 84 6.71 -5.16 27.94
CA PRO A 84 6.39 -3.79 27.52
C PRO A 84 7.10 -3.34 26.23
N ASP A 85 7.94 -4.19 25.64
CA ASP A 85 8.63 -3.90 24.40
C ASP A 85 7.68 -3.99 23.20
N ALA A 86 7.64 -2.93 22.40
CA ALA A 86 6.82 -2.86 21.20
C ALA A 86 7.24 -3.97 20.21
N MET A 87 6.47 -5.05 20.15
CA MET A 87 6.71 -6.12 19.19
C MET A 87 6.55 -5.59 17.76
N LYS A 88 7.63 -5.62 16.99
CA LYS A 88 7.61 -5.30 15.57
C LYS A 88 7.01 -6.46 14.79
N ALA A 89 6.13 -6.14 13.83
CA ALA A 89 5.62 -7.13 12.91
C ALA A 89 6.70 -7.49 11.88
N VAL A 90 7.03 -8.78 11.78
CA VAL A 90 8.10 -9.27 10.90
C VAL A 90 7.57 -10.36 9.99
N MET A 91 7.89 -10.24 8.71
CA MET A 91 7.64 -11.25 7.70
C MET A 91 8.95 -11.97 7.35
N LEU A 92 8.90 -13.31 7.35
CA LEU A 92 10.01 -14.18 7.00
C LEU A 92 9.62 -15.01 5.77
N LEU A 93 10.49 -14.97 4.76
CA LEU A 93 10.38 -15.77 3.55
C LEU A 93 11.46 -16.82 3.55
N GLU A 94 11.08 -18.09 3.45
CA GLU A 94 12.00 -19.21 3.33
C GLU A 94 11.99 -19.74 1.90
N TYR A 95 13.15 -19.71 1.26
CA TYR A 95 13.35 -20.25 -0.08
C TYR A 95 13.75 -21.73 0.00
N LYS A 96 13.46 -22.49 -1.06
CA LYS A 96 13.87 -23.89 -1.23
C LYS A 96 15.38 -24.08 -1.12
N ASN A 97 16.15 -23.04 -1.44
CA ASN A 97 17.61 -23.02 -1.32
C ASN A 97 18.11 -22.87 0.14
N GLY A 98 17.20 -22.87 1.14
CA GLY A 98 17.53 -22.68 2.55
C GLY A 98 17.80 -21.22 2.96
N LYS A 99 17.80 -20.28 1.99
CA LYS A 99 17.93 -18.85 2.28
C LYS A 99 16.67 -18.35 2.97
N THR A 100 16.84 -17.46 3.95
CA THR A 100 15.73 -16.80 4.64
C THR A 100 15.85 -15.29 4.46
N ARG A 101 14.78 -14.63 4.06
CA ARG A 101 14.71 -13.16 3.96
C ARG A 101 13.73 -12.64 5.01
N SER A 102 14.22 -11.75 5.87
CA SER A 102 13.41 -11.06 6.87
C SER A 102 13.06 -9.66 6.41
N MET A 103 11.81 -9.27 6.58
CA MET A 103 11.26 -7.98 6.16
C MET A 103 10.46 -7.40 7.33
N ASP A 104 10.81 -6.18 7.73
CA ASP A 104 10.02 -5.42 8.69
C ASP A 104 8.79 -4.84 7.98
N VAL A 105 7.61 -5.20 8.49
CA VAL A 105 6.31 -4.78 7.93
C VAL A 105 5.54 -3.89 8.91
N SER A 106 6.14 -3.53 10.04
CA SER A 106 5.49 -2.77 11.10
C SER A 106 5.01 -1.39 10.65
N SER A 107 5.67 -0.72 9.71
CA SER A 107 5.36 0.66 9.31
C SER A 107 4.79 0.78 7.89
N LYS A 108 4.43 -0.35 7.26
CA LYS A 108 4.07 -0.42 5.84
C LYS A 108 2.57 -0.60 5.64
N TRP A 109 2.05 -0.05 4.55
CA TRP A 109 0.67 -0.28 4.11
C TRP A 109 0.53 -1.66 3.49
N SER A 110 -0.68 -2.20 3.50
CA SER A 110 -0.99 -3.53 2.93
C SER A 110 -0.52 -3.67 1.48
N THR A 111 -0.80 -2.66 0.64
CA THR A 111 -0.32 -2.60 -0.75
C THR A 111 1.20 -2.59 -0.85
N ALA A 112 1.88 -1.78 -0.05
CA ALA A 112 3.34 -1.72 -0.03
C ALA A 112 3.98 -3.04 0.45
N ILE A 113 3.38 -3.72 1.42
CA ILE A 113 3.83 -5.04 1.89
C ILE A 113 3.71 -6.06 0.75
N LEU A 114 2.58 -6.04 0.02
CA LEU A 114 2.37 -6.92 -1.12
C LEU A 114 3.38 -6.64 -2.23
N GLU A 115 3.59 -5.38 -2.59
CA GLU A 115 4.58 -4.99 -3.61
C GLU A 115 5.99 -5.44 -3.22
N GLU A 116 6.39 -5.21 -1.97
CA GLU A 116 7.73 -5.59 -1.50
C GLU A 116 7.91 -7.13 -1.46
N LEU A 117 6.85 -7.86 -1.09
CA LEU A 117 6.82 -9.32 -1.15
C LEU A 117 6.96 -9.80 -2.59
N MET A 118 6.21 -9.21 -3.51
CA MET A 118 6.27 -9.53 -4.93
C MET A 118 7.58 -9.06 -5.57
N ASP A 119 8.26 -8.05 -5.04
CA ASP A 119 9.60 -7.67 -5.49
C ASP A 119 10.67 -8.63 -4.99
N ALA A 120 10.48 -9.20 -3.81
CA ALA A 120 11.37 -10.19 -3.25
C ALA A 120 11.20 -11.58 -3.88
N ALA A 121 9.96 -11.96 -4.18
CA ALA A 121 9.58 -13.32 -4.51
C ALA A 121 8.68 -13.45 -5.75
N GLY A 122 8.30 -12.35 -6.39
CA GLY A 122 7.49 -12.37 -7.60
C GLY A 122 8.31 -12.86 -8.78
N GLY A 123 7.68 -13.69 -9.60
CA GLY A 123 8.26 -14.20 -10.84
C GLY A 123 8.06 -13.25 -12.01
N GLU A 124 8.17 -13.82 -13.22
CA GLU A 124 8.05 -13.10 -14.49
C GLU A 124 6.72 -12.35 -14.64
N ARG A 125 5.61 -12.95 -14.15
CA ARG A 125 4.27 -12.34 -14.22
C ARG A 125 4.17 -11.02 -13.45
N TRP A 126 4.93 -10.87 -12.36
CA TRP A 126 4.96 -9.62 -11.61
C TRP A 126 5.74 -8.53 -12.33
N ARG A 127 6.83 -8.91 -13.01
CA ARG A 127 7.62 -7.98 -13.84
C ARG A 127 6.79 -7.43 -14.99
N GLN A 128 6.06 -8.30 -15.70
CA GLN A 128 5.14 -7.90 -16.76
C GLN A 128 4.07 -6.93 -16.24
N HIS A 129 3.49 -7.21 -15.07
CA HIS A 129 2.51 -6.29 -14.48
C HIS A 129 3.11 -4.91 -14.17
N LYS A 130 4.35 -4.85 -13.67
CA LYS A 130 5.04 -3.58 -13.45
C LYS A 130 5.33 -2.83 -14.75
N GLU A 131 5.74 -3.54 -15.79
CA GLU A 131 5.97 -2.95 -17.12
C GLU A 131 4.67 -2.41 -17.73
N GLU A 132 3.57 -3.16 -17.63
CA GLU A 132 2.24 -2.72 -18.04
C GLU A 132 1.82 -1.44 -17.28
N GLN A 133 1.99 -1.41 -15.95
CA GLN A 133 1.68 -0.22 -15.14
C GLN A 133 2.53 0.99 -15.52
N LEU A 134 3.83 0.79 -15.78
CA LEU A 134 4.72 1.86 -16.24
C LEU A 134 4.32 2.37 -17.62
N SER A 135 3.94 1.47 -18.54
CA SER A 135 3.48 1.83 -19.89
C SER A 135 2.14 2.57 -19.86
N ALA A 136 1.21 2.17 -18.99
CA ALA A 136 -0.08 2.80 -18.80
C ALA A 136 0.07 4.20 -18.16
N ALA A 137 0.92 4.33 -17.15
CA ALA A 137 1.24 5.61 -16.52
C ALA A 137 1.96 6.58 -17.47
N ALA A 138 2.74 6.07 -18.43
CA ALA A 138 3.35 6.87 -19.48
C ALA A 138 2.32 7.33 -20.54
N GLY A 139 1.31 6.51 -20.85
CA GLY A 139 0.25 6.82 -21.81
C GLY A 139 -0.80 7.83 -21.33
N GLU A 140 -1.01 7.97 -20.02
CA GLU A 140 -1.98 8.93 -19.46
C GLU A 140 -1.52 10.39 -19.43
N ASN A 141 -0.26 10.70 -19.79
CA ASN A 141 0.24 12.08 -19.84
C ASN A 141 0.01 12.79 -21.18
N GLU A 142 -0.63 12.16 -22.17
CA GLU A 142 -0.74 12.75 -23.53
C GLU A 142 -2.14 13.27 -23.90
N LEU A 143 -3.13 13.27 -23.00
CA LEU A 143 -4.50 13.71 -23.34
C LEU A 143 -5.18 14.57 -22.26
N ASP A 144 -4.62 15.74 -21.89
CA ASP A 144 -5.44 16.95 -21.67
C ASP A 144 -4.60 18.25 -21.58
N VAL A 145 -4.15 18.78 -22.71
CA VAL A 145 -3.90 20.23 -22.83
C VAL A 145 -4.76 20.74 -23.97
N LYS A 146 -6.04 20.99 -23.69
CA LYS A 146 -6.84 21.90 -24.52
C LYS A 146 -6.34 23.33 -24.27
N PRO A 147 -5.81 24.04 -25.27
CA PRO A 147 -5.58 25.47 -25.13
C PRO A 147 -6.96 26.15 -25.04
N ARG A 148 -7.34 26.59 -23.85
CA ARG A 148 -8.52 27.43 -23.65
C ARG A 148 -8.22 28.82 -24.20
N LEU A 149 -8.49 29.01 -25.49
CA LEU A 149 -8.58 30.31 -26.13
C LEU A 149 -9.90 30.95 -25.74
N ASP A 150 -9.93 31.74 -24.66
CA ASP A 150 -11.02 32.70 -24.41
C ASP A 150 -10.46 34.03 -23.85
N ALA A 151 -10.52 35.03 -24.73
CA ALA A 151 -10.65 36.47 -24.55
C ALA A 151 -10.50 37.12 -23.14
N VAL A 152 -9.50 38.01 -23.04
CA VAL A 152 -9.58 39.46 -22.67
C VAL A 152 -10.95 39.92 -22.11
N SER A 153 -11.07 40.45 -20.88
CA SER A 153 -10.90 41.90 -20.59
C SER A 153 -11.07 42.26 -19.09
N PRO A 154 -10.63 43.47 -18.66
CA PRO A 154 -10.29 43.85 -17.29
C PRO A 154 -11.45 44.54 -16.54
N THR A 155 -11.39 44.68 -15.20
CA THR A 155 -11.89 45.84 -14.42
C THR A 155 -11.53 45.74 -12.92
N GLN A 156 -10.75 46.75 -12.46
CA GLN A 156 -10.72 47.49 -11.17
C GLN A 156 -11.19 46.82 -9.85
N ARG A 157 -10.60 47.04 -8.65
CA ARG A 157 -10.40 48.34 -7.97
C ARG A 157 -9.63 48.17 -6.63
N LYS A 158 -8.96 49.26 -6.27
CA LYS A 158 -8.13 49.64 -5.10
C LYS A 158 -8.69 49.29 -3.69
N SER A 159 -7.81 49.02 -2.71
CA SER A 159 -7.71 49.75 -1.41
C SER A 159 -6.45 49.30 -0.62
N THR A 160 -5.39 50.12 -0.47
CA THR A 160 -5.02 51.10 0.59
C THR A 160 -4.79 50.60 2.04
N ILE A 161 -3.59 50.94 2.57
CA ILE A 161 -3.19 51.26 3.98
C ILE A 161 -2.88 50.01 4.85
N ALA A 162 -1.75 49.87 5.59
CA ALA A 162 -1.07 50.85 6.46
C ALA A 162 0.44 50.61 6.67
N LYS A 163 1.12 51.71 7.03
CA LYS A 163 2.47 51.89 7.60
C LYS A 163 2.57 51.38 9.06
N ALA A 164 3.75 50.91 9.46
CA ALA A 164 4.54 51.35 10.64
C ALA A 164 5.79 50.45 10.80
N VAL A 165 7.03 50.95 10.68
CA VAL A 165 7.95 51.46 11.76
C VAL A 165 8.22 50.37 12.81
N VAL A 166 9.43 49.83 12.99
CA VAL A 166 10.62 50.31 13.76
C VAL A 166 11.73 49.25 13.49
N GLY A 167 12.93 49.57 12.98
CA GLY A 167 14.11 49.97 13.77
C GLY A 167 14.72 48.81 14.58
N VAL A 168 15.97 48.41 14.30
CA VAL A 168 17.03 48.04 15.29
C VAL A 168 18.31 47.60 14.54
N GLN A 169 19.43 48.04 15.09
CA GLN A 169 20.80 48.09 14.59
C GLN A 169 21.65 46.84 14.88
N ARG A 170 22.78 46.78 14.14
CA ARG A 170 24.11 46.21 14.47
C ARG A 170 24.27 44.68 14.53
N SER A 171 25.21 44.15 13.75
CA SER A 171 26.61 44.04 14.20
C SER A 171 27.48 43.39 13.12
N SER A 172 28.48 44.13 12.66
CA SER A 172 29.57 43.66 11.83
C SER A 172 30.61 42.94 12.69
N TYR A 173 30.85 41.66 12.45
CA TYR A 173 32.07 40.98 12.92
C TYR A 173 33.12 41.04 11.81
N GLN A 174 34.19 41.78 12.07
CA GLN A 174 35.49 41.62 11.41
C GLN A 174 36.16 40.37 11.98
N GLY A 175 36.81 39.59 11.11
CA GLY A 175 37.76 38.55 11.49
C GLY A 175 39.00 38.66 10.61
N CYS A 176 40.07 39.19 11.20
CA CYS A 176 41.46 38.99 10.80
C CYS A 176 42.23 38.70 12.10
#